data_AF-A0A4D4LG08-F1
#
_entry.id   AF-A0A4D4LG08-F1
#
_cell.length_a   1.000
_cell.length_b   1.000
_cell.length_c   1.000
_cell.angle_alpha   90.00
_cell.angle_beta   90.00
_cell.angle_gamma   90.00
#
_symmetry.space_group_name_H-M   'P 1'
#
loop_
_entity.id
_entity.type
_entity.pdbx_description
1 polymer ?
#
loop_
_entity_poly.entity_id
_entity_poly.type
_entity_poly.pdbx_seq_one_letter_code
_entity_poly.pdbx_strand_id
1 'polypeptide(L)'
;MTDNVPVRCPACRREQSFTPPAFPCACGAPVTLPVLRDGSPEELGHRTWENLWVAVDCPACGRQGHWPRPELGCDCGAVVRVPVAAAPPRPARARLPGPAARRPGARPSGRSRSVPRGTRSPPPRSI
;
A
#
# COMPACT_ATOMS: atom_id res chain seq x y z
N MET A 1 -9.75 -25.52 -23.25
CA MET A 1 -8.60 -24.83 -23.84
C MET A 1 -7.91 -24.06 -22.73
N THR A 2 -6.68 -24.43 -22.40
CA THR A 2 -5.86 -23.66 -21.44
C THR A 2 -5.37 -22.41 -22.16
N ASP A 3 -5.79 -21.22 -21.71
CA ASP A 3 -5.24 -19.98 -22.24
C ASP A 3 -3.79 -19.87 -21.77
N ASN A 4 -2.87 -20.20 -22.68
CA ASN A 4 -1.45 -20.09 -22.41
C ASN A 4 -0.93 -18.80 -23.08
N VAL A 5 -0.17 -18.04 -22.30
CA VAL A 5 0.39 -16.76 -22.70
C VAL A 5 1.90 -16.91 -22.81
N PRO A 6 2.49 -16.64 -23.98
CA PRO A 6 3.93 -16.61 -24.11
C PRO A 6 4.50 -15.41 -23.33
N VAL A 7 5.48 -15.67 -22.48
CA VAL A 7 6.20 -14.66 -21.70
C VAL A 7 7.69 -14.78 -22.01
N ARG A 8 8.31 -13.70 -22.46
CA ARG A 8 9.76 -13.68 -22.75
C ARG A 8 10.55 -13.23 -21.53
N CYS A 9 11.61 -13.96 -21.21
CA CYS A 9 12.52 -13.55 -20.14
C CYS A 9 13.38 -12.36 -20.59
N PRO A 10 13.46 -11.24 -19.85
CA PRO A 10 14.31 -10.11 -20.21
C PRO A 10 15.82 -10.44 -20.15
N ALA A 11 16.24 -11.36 -19.26
CA ALA A 11 17.64 -11.73 -19.08
C ALA A 11 18.18 -12.64 -20.21
N CYS A 12 17.48 -13.75 -20.51
CA CYS A 12 17.94 -14.74 -21.49
C CYS A 12 17.15 -14.74 -22.81
N ARG A 13 16.12 -13.89 -22.92
CA ARG A 13 15.24 -13.73 -24.10
C ARG A 13 14.48 -14.99 -24.53
N ARG A 14 14.48 -16.05 -23.71
CA ARG A 14 13.72 -17.28 -23.94
C ARG A 14 12.23 -17.06 -23.68
N GLU A 15 11.40 -17.62 -24.54
CA GLU A 15 9.94 -17.57 -24.42
C GLU A 15 9.44 -18.80 -23.66
N GLN A 16 8.56 -18.58 -22.68
CA GLN A 16 8.02 -19.60 -21.80
C GLN A 16 6.51 -19.47 -21.73
N SER A 17 5.83 -20.60 -21.63
CA SER A 17 4.38 -20.72 -21.58
C SER A 17 3.84 -20.48 -20.17
N PHE A 18 3.08 -19.41 -19.96
CA PHE A 18 2.46 -19.08 -18.67
C PHE A 18 0.94 -19.30 -18.70
N THR A 19 0.39 -20.00 -17.70
CA THR A 19 -1.05 -20.17 -17.53
C THR A 19 -1.53 -19.33 -16.34
N PRO A 20 -2.38 -18.31 -16.57
CA PRO A 20 -2.85 -17.45 -15.49
C PRO A 20 -3.70 -18.23 -14.47
N PRO A 21 -3.39 -18.13 -13.16
CA PRO A 21 -4.24 -18.71 -12.13
C PRO A 21 -5.56 -17.93 -12.01
N ALA A 22 -6.62 -18.65 -11.68
CA ALA A 22 -7.92 -18.07 -11.33
C ALA A 22 -8.08 -18.01 -9.81
N PHE A 23 -8.50 -16.86 -9.30
CA PHE A 23 -8.72 -16.64 -7.86
C PHE A 23 -10.20 -16.40 -7.55
N PRO A 24 -10.71 -16.85 -6.40
CA PRO A 24 -12.11 -16.65 -6.03
C PRO A 24 -12.39 -15.19 -5.63
N CYS A 25 -13.30 -14.53 -6.33
CA CYS A 25 -13.83 -13.23 -5.88
C CYS A 25 -14.80 -13.39 -4.72
N ALA A 26 -14.98 -12.33 -3.93
CA ALA A 26 -16.01 -12.28 -2.88
C ALA A 26 -17.44 -12.48 -3.42
N CYS A 27 -17.69 -12.26 -4.72
CA CYS A 27 -18.98 -12.57 -5.35
C CYS A 27 -19.13 -14.06 -5.75
N GLY A 28 -18.10 -14.88 -5.57
CA GLY A 28 -18.06 -16.30 -5.95
C GLY A 28 -17.58 -16.56 -7.38
N ALA A 29 -17.44 -15.54 -8.22
CA ALA A 29 -16.92 -15.71 -9.58
C ALA A 29 -15.39 -15.89 -9.59
N PRO A 30 -14.84 -16.77 -10.45
CA PRO A 30 -13.39 -16.86 -10.66
C PRO A 30 -12.88 -15.62 -11.40
N VAL A 31 -11.80 -15.03 -10.89
CA VAL A 31 -11.12 -13.89 -11.49
C VAL A 31 -9.77 -14.38 -12.01
N THR A 32 -9.65 -14.38 -13.34
CA THR A 32 -8.39 -14.64 -14.03
C THR A 32 -7.71 -13.31 -14.31
N LEU A 33 -6.44 -13.18 -13.96
CA LEU A 33 -5.69 -11.95 -14.18
C LEU A 33 -5.44 -11.74 -15.69
N PRO A 34 -5.80 -10.57 -16.25
CA PRO A 34 -5.63 -10.29 -17.67
C PRO A 34 -4.16 -10.06 -18.00
N VAL A 35 -3.48 -11.12 -18.44
CA VAL A 35 -2.08 -11.05 -18.85
C VAL A 35 -1.98 -10.37 -20.21
N LEU A 36 -1.09 -9.37 -20.30
CA LEU A 36 -0.81 -8.63 -21.54
C LEU A 36 0.23 -9.39 -22.36
N ARG A 37 -0.17 -9.95 -23.51
CA ARG A 37 0.75 -10.69 -24.39
C ARG A 37 1.89 -9.81 -24.93
N ASP A 38 1.59 -8.55 -25.24
CA ASP A 38 2.55 -7.57 -25.76
C ASP A 38 3.13 -6.66 -24.66
N GLY A 39 2.83 -6.94 -23.39
CA GLY A 39 3.38 -6.17 -22.28
C GLY A 39 4.88 -6.42 -22.11
N SER A 40 5.62 -5.44 -21.61
CA SER A 40 7.04 -5.63 -21.31
C SER A 40 7.22 -6.41 -20.01
N PRO A 41 7.78 -7.63 -20.05
CA PRO A 41 8.09 -8.39 -18.86
C PRO A 41 9.30 -7.76 -18.14
N GLU A 42 9.22 -7.65 -16.82
CA GLU A 42 10.28 -7.06 -16.00
C GLU A 42 10.93 -8.12 -15.12
N GLU A 43 12.25 -8.06 -14.99
CA GLU A 43 12.97 -8.88 -14.02
C GLU A 43 12.65 -8.41 -12.60
N LEU A 44 12.36 -9.36 -11.71
CA LEU A 44 12.09 -9.12 -10.31
C LEU A 44 13.38 -9.31 -9.50
N GLY A 45 14.19 -8.26 -9.43
CA GLY A 45 15.38 -8.24 -8.58
C GLY A 45 15.05 -8.12 -7.09
N HIS A 46 14.00 -7.38 -6.74
CA HIS A 46 13.56 -7.18 -5.35
C HIS A 46 12.04 -7.28 -5.20
N ARG A 47 11.61 -8.12 -4.26
CA ARG A 47 10.19 -8.34 -3.92
C ARG A 47 9.71 -7.25 -2.95
N THR A 48 9.07 -6.22 -3.49
CA THR A 48 8.28 -5.27 -2.71
C THR A 48 6.81 -5.66 -2.72
N TRP A 49 6.04 -5.16 -1.75
CA TRP A 49 4.58 -5.35 -1.74
C TRP A 49 3.93 -4.87 -3.04
N GLU A 50 4.32 -3.69 -3.54
CA GLU A 50 3.79 -3.14 -4.80
C GLU A 50 4.11 -4.01 -6.02
N ASN A 51 5.24 -4.71 -6.00
CA ASN A 51 5.61 -5.62 -7.08
C ASN A 51 4.82 -6.93 -7.06
N LEU A 52 4.31 -7.32 -5.89
CA LEU A 52 3.64 -8.60 -5.65
C LEU A 52 2.12 -8.53 -5.76
N TRP A 53 1.52 -7.34 -5.84
CA TRP A 53 0.07 -7.17 -5.87
C TRP A 53 -0.37 -6.28 -7.03
N VAL A 54 -1.42 -6.71 -7.73
CA VAL A 54 -2.04 -5.95 -8.83
C VAL A 54 -3.52 -5.75 -8.54
N ALA A 55 -4.01 -4.53 -8.75
CA ALA A 55 -5.44 -4.24 -8.67
C ALA A 55 -6.12 -4.61 -9.99
N VAL A 56 -7.17 -5.42 -9.95
CA VAL A 56 -7.95 -5.82 -11.14
C VAL A 56 -9.43 -5.79 -10.80
N ASP A 57 -10.26 -5.35 -11.75
CA ASP A 57 -11.71 -5.39 -11.64
C ASP A 57 -12.25 -6.79 -11.96
N CYS A 58 -13.16 -7.28 -11.14
CA CYS A 58 -13.85 -8.54 -11.40
C CYS A 58 -14.73 -8.39 -12.66
N PRO A 59 -14.58 -9.24 -13.70
CA PRO A 59 -15.41 -9.15 -14.91
C PRO A 59 -16.89 -9.47 -14.66
N ALA A 60 -17.21 -10.18 -13.57
CA ALA A 60 -18.58 -10.53 -13.21
C ALA A 60 -19.30 -9.42 -12.40
N CYS A 61 -18.61 -8.77 -11.44
CA CYS A 61 -19.26 -7.82 -10.52
C CYS A 61 -18.68 -6.40 -10.54
N GLY A 62 -17.61 -6.14 -11.30
CA GLY A 62 -16.95 -4.82 -11.40
C GLY A 62 -16.26 -4.33 -10.13
N ARG A 63 -16.09 -5.18 -9.11
CA ARG A 63 -15.36 -4.82 -7.90
C ARG A 63 -13.86 -4.90 -8.14
N GLN A 64 -13.15 -3.83 -7.79
CA GLN A 64 -11.70 -3.81 -7.79
C GLN A 64 -11.17 -4.57 -6.57
N GLY A 65 -10.36 -5.59 -6.81
CA GLY A 65 -9.66 -6.37 -5.79
C GLY A 65 -8.15 -6.32 -6.00
N HIS A 66 -7.39 -6.56 -4.94
CA HIS A 66 -5.95 -6.75 -5.01
C HIS A 66 -5.67 -8.25 -5.09
N TRP A 67 -4.89 -8.64 -6.09
CA TRP A 67 -4.58 -10.03 -6.37
C TRP A 67 -3.07 -10.22 -6.46
N PRO A 68 -2.54 -11.40 -6.09
CA PRO A 68 -1.11 -11.66 -6.21
C PRO A 68 -0.71 -11.62 -7.68
N ARG A 69 0.32 -10.82 -7.98
CA ARG A 69 0.82 -10.66 -9.34
C ARG A 69 1.56 -11.93 -9.76
N PRO A 70 1.28 -12.47 -10.95
CA PRO A 70 1.92 -13.68 -11.42
C PRO A 70 3.41 -13.50 -11.67
N GLU A 71 4.18 -14.46 -11.18
CA GLU A 71 5.63 -14.55 -11.31
C GLU A 71 5.99 -15.82 -12.08
N LEU A 72 6.98 -15.73 -12.96
CA LEU A 72 7.50 -16.86 -13.72
C LEU A 72 9.00 -17.01 -13.44
N GLY A 73 9.39 -18.13 -12.84
CA GLY A 73 10.80 -18.52 -12.75
C GLY A 73 11.29 -19.00 -14.11
N CYS A 74 12.40 -18.41 -14.60
CA CYS A 74 13.09 -18.89 -15.78
C CYS A 74 14.26 -19.79 -15.40
N ASP A 75 14.56 -20.80 -16.22
CA ASP A 75 15.68 -21.73 -16.00
C ASP A 75 17.06 -21.05 -15.93
N CYS A 76 17.18 -19.80 -16.38
CA CYS A 76 18.39 -19.00 -16.23
C CYS A 76 18.60 -18.45 -14.81
N GLY A 77 17.62 -18.63 -13.90
CA GLY A 77 17.66 -18.12 -12.52
C GLY A 77 16.96 -16.77 -12.33
N ALA A 78 16.56 -16.08 -13.40
CA ALA A 78 15.79 -14.85 -13.31
C ALA A 78 14.32 -15.12 -12.96
N VAL A 79 13.75 -14.30 -12.09
CA VAL A 79 12.30 -14.28 -11.82
C VAL A 79 11.68 -13.16 -12.63
N VAL A 80 10.73 -13.50 -13.49
CA VAL A 80 10.10 -12.57 -14.43
C VAL A 80 8.70 -12.24 -13.94
N ARG A 81 8.39 -10.95 -13.82
CA ARG A 81 7.03 -10.50 -13.59
C ARG A 81 6.25 -10.57 -14.88
N VAL A 82 5.16 -11.32 -14.84
CA VAL A 82 4.24 -11.40 -15.96
C VAL A 82 3.47 -10.06 -16.05
N PRO A 83 3.42 -9.41 -17.22
CA PRO A 83 2.71 -8.16 -17.40
C PRO A 83 1.19 -8.40 -17.31
N VAL A 84 0.52 -7.70 -16.40
CA VAL A 84 -0.93 -7.79 -16.19
C VAL A 84 -1.55 -6.41 -16.38
N ALA A 85 -2.69 -6.35 -17.06
CA ALA A 85 -3.48 -5.13 -17.20
C ALA A 85 -4.09 -4.78 -15.83
N ALA A 86 -3.51 -3.77 -15.17
CA ALA A 86 -4.05 -3.26 -13.91
C ALA A 86 -5.31 -2.42 -14.16
N ALA A 87 -6.25 -2.51 -13.23
CA ALA A 87 -7.35 -1.56 -13.16
C ALA A 87 -6.80 -0.14 -12.93
N PRO A 88 -7.39 0.89 -13.56
CA PRO A 88 -6.98 2.27 -13.31
C PRO A 88 -7.13 2.59 -11.81
N PRO A 89 -6.21 3.40 -11.23
CA PRO A 89 -6.34 3.79 -9.83
C PRO A 89 -7.67 4.50 -9.63
N ARG A 90 -8.49 3.99 -8.70
CA ARG A 90 -9.72 4.68 -8.32
C ARG A 90 -9.31 6.04 -7.75
N PRO A 91 -9.92 7.14 -8.22
CA PRO A 91 -9.66 8.44 -7.64
C PRO A 91 -9.91 8.33 -6.15
N ALA A 92 -8.91 8.71 -5.35
CA ALA A 92 -9.08 8.80 -3.91
C ALA A 92 -10.31 9.67 -3.70
N ARG A 93 -11.38 9.12 -3.11
CA ARG A 93 -12.50 9.95 -2.67
C ARG A 93 -11.86 10.98 -1.76
N ALA A 94 -11.83 12.25 -2.19
CA ALA A 94 -11.34 13.32 -1.35
C ALA A 94 -12.07 13.17 -0.02
N ARG A 95 -11.33 12.86 1.04
CA ARG A 95 -11.89 12.94 2.38
C ARG A 95 -12.27 14.39 2.52
N LEU A 96 -13.56 14.69 2.37
CA LEU A 96 -14.10 15.96 2.81
C LEU A 96 -13.57 16.14 4.24
N PRO A 97 -12.93 17.25 4.58
CA PRO A 97 -12.54 17.51 5.95
C PRO A 97 -13.80 17.33 6.80
N GLY A 98 -13.82 16.25 7.58
CA GLY A 98 -14.91 16.02 8.53
C GLY A 98 -14.97 17.22 9.46
N PRO A 99 -16.16 17.60 9.96
CA PRO A 99 -16.26 18.71 10.89
C PRO A 99 -15.26 18.46 12.03
N ALA A 100 -14.33 19.41 12.20
CA ALA A 100 -13.30 19.32 13.22
C ALA A 100 -13.99 19.05 14.55
N ALA A 101 -13.83 17.83 15.07
CA ALA A 101 -14.28 17.51 16.41
C ALA A 101 -13.57 18.50 17.33
N ARG A 102 -14.33 19.47 17.86
CA ARG A 102 -13.87 20.42 18.87
C ARG A 102 -13.21 19.59 19.97
N ARG A 103 -11.88 19.66 20.06
CA ARG A 103 -11.17 19.13 21.23
C ARG A 103 -11.74 19.86 22.45
N PRO A 104 -12.22 19.17 23.50
CA PRO A 104 -12.57 19.82 24.74
C PRO A 104 -11.34 20.56 25.24
N GLY A 105 -11.48 21.88 25.38
CA GLY A 105 -10.40 22.77 25.76
C GLY A 105 -9.72 22.29 27.04
N ALA A 106 -8.40 22.27 27.00
CA ALA A 106 -7.55 22.09 28.15
C ALA A 106 -7.98 23.07 29.25
N ARG A 107 -8.20 22.54 30.45
CA ARG A 107 -8.46 23.31 31.67
C ARG A 107 -7.30 24.28 31.91
N PRO A 108 -7.55 25.56 32.23
CA PRO A 108 -6.47 26.50 32.52
C PRO A 108 -5.73 26.08 33.80
N SER A 109 -4.43 25.84 33.64
CA SER A 109 -3.47 25.51 34.68
C SER A 109 -3.37 26.65 35.70
N GLY A 110 -3.36 26.28 36.99
CA GLY A 110 -3.31 27.19 38.12
C GLY A 110 -2.16 28.19 38.05
N ARG A 111 -2.50 29.45 38.27
CA ARG A 111 -1.59 30.59 38.37
C ARG A 111 -0.92 30.56 39.74
N SER A 112 0.16 29.79 39.89
CA SER A 112 1.03 29.89 41.07
C SER A 112 1.66 31.27 41.11
N ARG A 113 1.15 32.15 41.99
CA ARG A 113 1.71 33.48 42.21
C ARG A 113 3.11 33.35 42.83
N SER A 114 4.09 33.83 42.09
CA SER A 114 5.45 34.08 42.54
C SER A 114 5.44 35.06 43.72
N VAL A 115 6.01 34.65 44.85
CA VAL A 115 6.23 35.48 46.05
C VAL A 115 7.37 36.46 45.77
N PRO A 116 7.21 37.78 46.01
CA PRO A 116 8.31 38.73 45.88
C PRO A 116 9.29 38.65 47.07
N ARG A 117 10.59 38.69 46.75
CA ARG A 117 11.72 38.70 47.68
C ARG A 117 12.07 40.15 48.04
N GLY A 118 12.25 40.43 49.32
CA GLY A 118 12.81 41.68 49.89
C GLY A 118 11.89 42.22 50.99
N THR A 119 12.32 42.36 52.23
CA THR A 119 13.49 43.11 52.69
C THR A 119 14.05 42.58 54.01
N ARG A 120 15.35 42.81 54.20
CA ARG A 120 16.18 42.47 55.36
C ARG A 120 16.05 43.55 56.43
N SER A 121 15.91 43.21 57.72
CA SER A 121 16.33 44.08 58.84
C SER A 121 16.59 43.27 60.13
N PRO A 122 17.51 43.72 61.01
CA PRO A 122 18.32 42.90 61.92
C PRO A 122 17.68 42.66 63.32
N PRO A 123 18.28 41.78 64.17
CA PRO A 123 17.69 41.40 65.46
C PRO A 123 17.90 42.47 66.54
N PRO A 124 16.99 42.58 67.53
CA PRO A 124 17.26 43.33 68.76
C PRO A 124 18.13 42.52 69.74
N ARG A 125 19.10 43.20 70.38
CA ARG A 125 19.90 42.70 71.50
C ARG A 125 19.06 42.69 72.80
N SER A 126 19.34 41.70 73.65
CA SER A 126 18.78 41.48 74.98
C SER A 126 19.04 42.61 75.99
N ILE A 127 18.15 42.72 76.98
CA ILE A 127 18.51 43.01 78.38
C ILE A 127 17.75 42.06 79.30
#